data_AF-A0AAV8WK82-F1
#
_entry.id   AF-A0AAV8WK82-F1
#
_cell.length_a   1.000
_cell.length_b   1.000
_cell.length_c   1.000
_cell.angle_alpha   90.00
_cell.angle_beta   90.00
_cell.angle_gamma   90.00
#
_symmetry.space_group_name_H-M   'P 1'
#
loop_
_entity.id
_entity.type
_entity.pdbx_description
1 polymer ?
#
loop_
_entity_poly.entity_id
_entity_poly.type
_entity_poly.pdbx_seq_one_letter_code
_entity_poly.pdbx_strand_id
1 'polypeptide(L)'
;MLPKNVLSVSLTMLRNINVQKTARRNIGLIPIVVEQTGRGERSYDIYSRLLKERIICLMGPIHDNMSSLIVAQLLFLQSESSNKPIHLYINSPGGSVTAGLGIYDTMQYILPPIATWCVGQACSMASLLLAAGSPGMRHSLPNARIMIHQPSGGVQV
;
A
#
# COMPACT_ATOMS: atom_id res chain seq x y z
N MET A 1 -7.82 61.84 -33.57
CA MET A 1 -6.39 61.97 -33.95
C MET A 1 -5.58 61.10 -32.99
N LEU A 2 -4.63 60.32 -33.54
CA LEU A 2 -3.80 59.19 -33.00
C LEU A 2 -3.09 59.40 -31.64
N PRO A 3 -2.44 58.38 -30.99
CA PRO A 3 -2.17 57.00 -31.45
C PRO A 3 -2.44 55.84 -30.46
N LYS A 4 -2.40 54.64 -31.06
CA LYS A 4 -2.26 53.30 -30.47
C LYS A 4 -0.89 53.14 -29.80
N ASN A 5 -0.84 52.64 -28.56
CA ASN A 5 0.28 51.85 -28.04
C ASN A 5 -0.25 50.54 -27.48
N VAL A 6 -0.41 49.59 -28.39
CA VAL A 6 -0.24 48.16 -28.14
C VAL A 6 1.23 47.97 -27.79
N LEU A 7 1.54 47.30 -26.68
CA LEU A 7 2.74 46.45 -26.56
C LEU A 7 2.64 45.63 -25.27
N SER A 8 2.31 44.34 -25.46
CA SER A 8 2.84 43.20 -24.71
C SER A 8 2.63 43.20 -23.19
N VAL A 9 1.47 42.72 -22.74
CA VAL A 9 1.46 41.96 -21.48
C VAL A 9 2.27 40.69 -21.77
N SER A 10 3.54 40.73 -21.38
CA SER A 10 4.51 39.68 -21.60
C SER A 10 3.97 38.36 -21.04
N LEU A 11 3.83 37.38 -21.93
CA LEU A 11 3.47 35.99 -21.65
C LEU A 11 4.65 35.27 -20.94
N THR A 12 5.11 35.81 -19.81
CA THR A 12 6.29 35.31 -19.08
C THR A 12 5.99 35.14 -17.58
N MET A 13 4.83 34.56 -17.27
CA MET A 13 4.49 34.12 -15.89
C MET A 13 3.86 32.73 -15.88
N LEU A 14 4.17 31.89 -16.88
CA LEU A 14 3.75 30.49 -16.89
C LEU A 14 4.81 29.63 -17.58
N ARG A 15 5.84 29.21 -16.83
CA ARG A 15 6.53 27.93 -17.05
C ARG A 15 7.59 27.69 -15.98
N ASN A 16 7.66 26.42 -15.56
CA ASN A 16 8.64 25.82 -14.68
C ASN A 16 8.38 25.89 -13.18
N ILE A 17 7.17 25.51 -12.75
CA ILE A 17 7.09 24.66 -11.57
C ILE A 17 7.39 23.24 -12.05
N ASN A 18 8.67 22.86 -11.99
CA ASN A 18 9.12 21.50 -12.23
C ASN A 18 8.66 20.61 -11.06
N VAL A 19 7.37 20.29 -11.03
CA VAL A 19 6.79 19.30 -10.12
C VAL A 19 7.15 17.92 -10.65
N GLN A 20 8.42 17.52 -10.62
CA GLN A 20 8.85 16.10 -10.65
C GLN A 20 10.30 15.97 -10.17
N LYS A 21 10.46 15.95 -8.84
CA LYS A 21 11.34 14.98 -8.20
C LYS A 21 10.55 14.41 -7.05
N THR A 22 9.91 13.29 -7.33
CA THR A 22 9.30 12.37 -6.36
C THR A 22 10.12 12.38 -5.08
N ALA A 23 9.50 12.81 -3.98
CA ALA A 23 10.06 12.62 -2.66
C ALA A 23 10.32 11.11 -2.52
N ARG A 24 11.57 10.68 -2.71
CA ARG A 24 12.02 9.39 -2.21
C ARG A 24 11.67 9.42 -0.73
N ARG A 25 10.63 8.71 -0.33
CA ARG A 25 10.48 8.34 1.07
C ARG A 25 11.64 7.41 1.34
N ASN A 26 12.79 7.99 1.71
CA ASN A 26 13.76 7.28 2.51
C ASN A 26 12.96 6.84 3.73
N ILE A 27 12.54 5.58 3.74
CA ILE A 27 12.21 4.92 4.99
C ILE A 27 13.57 4.82 5.66
N GLY A 28 13.99 5.92 6.31
CA GLY A 28 15.22 5.96 7.09
C GLY A 28 15.20 4.77 8.05
N LEU A 29 16.40 4.24 8.34
CA LEU A 29 16.68 3.18 9.32
C LEU A 29 15.43 2.63 10.01
N ILE A 30 14.97 1.43 9.59
CA ILE A 30 13.80 0.79 10.20
C ILE A 30 14.11 0.58 11.69
N PRO A 31 13.30 1.13 12.62
CA PRO A 31 13.56 1.01 14.04
C PRO A 31 13.57 -0.44 14.50
N ILE A 32 14.45 -0.74 15.45
CA ILE A 32 14.55 -2.04 16.11
C ILE A 32 13.84 -1.99 17.46
N VAL A 33 13.07 -3.03 17.76
CA VAL A 33 12.40 -3.29 19.03
C VAL A 33 13.08 -4.47 19.70
N VAL A 34 13.40 -4.33 20.99
CA VAL A 34 13.97 -5.40 21.83
C VAL A 34 12.88 -5.96 22.73
N GLU A 35 12.63 -7.27 22.64
CA GLU A 35 11.73 -7.99 23.54
C GLU A 35 12.51 -8.85 24.51
N GLN A 36 12.16 -8.75 25.80
CA GLN A 36 12.62 -9.70 26.80
C GLN A 36 11.72 -10.93 26.78
N THR A 37 12.33 -12.09 26.51
CA THR A 37 11.67 -13.40 26.59
C THR A 37 12.25 -14.17 27.78
N GLY A 38 11.57 -15.23 28.23
CA GLY A 38 12.11 -16.12 29.27
C GLY A 38 13.45 -16.79 28.92
N ARG A 39 13.93 -16.65 27.67
CA ARG A 39 15.22 -17.16 27.19
C ARG A 39 16.24 -16.05 26.86
N GLY A 40 15.95 -14.80 27.25
CA GLY A 40 16.81 -13.64 27.01
C GLY A 40 16.18 -12.62 26.06
N GLU A 41 17.01 -11.68 25.58
CA GLU A 41 16.58 -10.59 24.71
C GLU A 41 16.59 -11.00 23.23
N ARG A 42 15.56 -10.58 22.50
CA ARG A 42 15.48 -10.77 21.05
C ARG A 42 15.09 -9.48 20.36
N SER A 43 15.87 -9.11 19.36
CA SER A 43 15.69 -7.88 18.58
C SER A 43 14.95 -8.17 17.27
N TYR A 44 13.99 -7.31 16.93
CA TYR A 44 13.23 -7.36 15.70
C TYR A 44 13.17 -5.98 15.08
N ASP A 45 13.18 -5.86 13.76
CA ASP A 45 12.68 -4.62 13.16
C ASP A 45 11.16 -4.50 13.40
N ILE A 46 10.64 -3.27 13.35
CA ILE A 46 9.24 -3.00 13.68
C ILE A 46 8.26 -3.79 12.82
N TYR A 47 8.56 -4.06 11.54
CA TYR A 47 7.66 -4.83 10.66
C TYR A 47 7.71 -6.32 11.00
N SER A 48 8.90 -6.89 11.23
CA SER A 48 9.03 -8.26 11.73
C SER A 48 8.32 -8.45 13.07
N ARG A 49 8.34 -7.42 13.94
CA ARG A 49 7.61 -7.47 15.20
C ARG A 49 6.09 -7.49 14.97
N LEU A 50 5.57 -6.68 14.05
CA LEU A 50 4.15 -6.69 13.67
C LEU A 50 3.73 -8.03 13.03
N LEU A 51 4.60 -8.64 12.23
CA LEU A 51 4.33 -9.93 11.60
C LEU A 51 4.14 -11.04 12.65
N LYS A 52 4.85 -10.99 13.79
CA LYS A 52 4.58 -11.91 14.92
C LYS A 52 3.16 -11.78 15.48
N GLU A 53 2.56 -10.59 15.42
CA GLU A 53 1.13 -10.36 15.75
C GLU A 53 0.20 -10.60 14.55
N ARG A 54 0.70 -11.24 13.48
CA ARG A 54 -0.05 -11.54 12.24
C ARG A 54 -0.53 -10.30 11.50
N ILE A 55 0.21 -9.19 11.62
CA ILE A 55 -0.06 -7.93 10.93
C ILE A 55 0.86 -7.80 9.72
N ILE A 56 0.27 -7.64 8.54
CA ILE A 56 0.95 -7.38 7.27
C ILE A 56 0.67 -5.94 6.82
N CYS A 57 1.71 -5.22 6.41
CA CYS A 57 1.61 -3.83 5.96
C CYS A 57 1.78 -3.70 4.43
N LEU A 58 0.68 -3.44 3.72
CA LEU A 58 0.68 -3.09 2.29
C LEU A 58 0.70 -1.56 2.15
N MET A 59 1.91 -1.01 2.07
CA MET A 59 2.16 0.44 2.13
C MET A 59 2.85 0.93 0.84
N GLY A 60 2.21 1.85 0.11
CA GLY A 60 2.75 2.38 -1.15
C GLY A 60 2.26 1.65 -2.41
N PRO A 61 2.86 1.92 -3.58
CA PRO A 61 2.41 1.37 -4.85
C PRO A 61 2.54 -0.16 -4.93
N ILE A 62 1.54 -0.83 -5.50
CA ILE A 62 1.56 -2.28 -5.72
C ILE A 62 2.39 -2.61 -6.96
N HIS A 63 3.44 -3.41 -6.77
CA HIS A 63 4.32 -3.92 -7.83
C HIS A 63 4.78 -5.34 -7.48
N ASP A 64 5.42 -6.04 -8.41
CA ASP A 64 5.73 -7.48 -8.29
C ASP A 64 6.54 -7.82 -7.03
N ASN A 65 7.57 -7.03 -6.70
CA ASN A 65 8.34 -7.26 -5.47
C ASN A 65 7.49 -7.12 -4.19
N MET A 66 6.55 -6.16 -4.14
CA MET A 66 5.64 -6.01 -3.00
C MET A 66 4.70 -7.21 -2.94
N SER A 67 4.12 -7.61 -4.08
CA SER A 67 3.23 -8.77 -4.16
C SER A 67 3.93 -10.04 -3.66
N SER A 68 5.15 -10.31 -4.13
CA SER A 68 5.96 -11.44 -3.68
C SER A 68 6.16 -11.47 -2.16
N LEU A 69 6.49 -10.32 -1.55
CA LEU A 69 6.63 -10.21 -0.09
C LEU A 69 5.32 -10.44 0.67
N ILE A 70 4.20 -9.90 0.18
CA ILE A 70 2.89 -10.06 0.83
C ILE A 70 2.42 -11.52 0.73
N VAL A 71 2.57 -12.15 -0.44
CA VAL A 71 2.25 -13.57 -0.65
C VAL A 71 3.07 -14.46 0.27
N ALA A 72 4.38 -14.22 0.37
CA ALA A 72 5.24 -14.97 1.28
C ALA A 72 4.78 -14.85 2.75
N GLN A 73 4.43 -13.64 3.19
CA GLN A 73 3.93 -13.40 4.56
C GLN A 73 2.58 -14.10 4.80
N LEU A 74 1.65 -14.07 3.84
CA LEU A 74 0.36 -14.76 3.94
C LEU A 74 0.54 -16.27 4.10
N LEU A 75 1.38 -16.89 3.26
CA LEU A 75 1.67 -18.32 3.33
C LEU A 75 2.38 -18.70 4.63
N PHE A 76 3.34 -17.90 5.07
CA PHE A 76 4.02 -18.08 6.36
C PHE A 76 3.04 -18.05 7.53
N LEU A 77 2.18 -17.02 7.60
CA LEU A 77 1.20 -16.90 8.68
C LEU A 77 0.16 -18.02 8.67
N GLN A 78 -0.21 -18.53 7.48
CA GLN A 78 -1.03 -19.73 7.38
C GLN A 78 -0.30 -20.96 7.97
N SER A 79 0.98 -21.16 7.65
CA SER A 79 1.72 -22.31 8.18
C SER A 79 1.87 -22.28 9.71
N GLU A 80 1.94 -21.09 10.30
CA GLU A 80 1.96 -20.92 11.76
C GLU A 80 0.59 -21.19 12.41
N SER A 81 -0.49 -20.83 11.73
CA SER A 81 -1.85 -21.16 12.16
C SER A 81 -2.86 -20.92 11.02
N SER A 82 -3.62 -21.96 10.69
CA SER A 82 -4.69 -21.92 9.68
C SER A 82 -5.98 -21.23 10.15
N ASN A 83 -6.15 -21.00 11.46
CA ASN A 83 -7.43 -20.55 12.04
C ASN A 83 -7.37 -19.14 12.62
N LYS A 84 -6.18 -18.64 12.98
CA LYS A 84 -6.02 -17.32 13.59
C LYS A 84 -6.11 -16.23 12.52
N PRO A 85 -6.88 -15.14 12.73
CA PRO A 85 -6.98 -14.06 11.76
C PRO A 85 -5.62 -13.47 11.34
N ILE A 86 -5.56 -12.99 10.11
CA ILE A 86 -4.44 -12.18 9.59
C ILE A 86 -4.96 -10.76 9.38
N HIS A 87 -4.19 -9.77 9.79
CA HIS A 87 -4.57 -8.36 9.66
C HIS A 87 -3.76 -7.70 8.55
N LEU A 88 -4.40 -7.38 7.44
CA LEU A 88 -3.82 -6.68 6.31
C LEU A 88 -4.13 -5.18 6.38
N TYR A 89 -3.13 -4.38 6.75
CA TYR A 89 -3.23 -2.92 6.74
C TYR A 89 -2.87 -2.39 5.37
N ILE A 90 -3.70 -1.50 4.82
CA ILE A 90 -3.62 -1.02 3.44
C ILE A 90 -3.54 0.51 3.43
N ASN A 91 -2.42 1.03 2.91
CA ASN A 91 -2.24 2.44 2.56
C ASN A 91 -1.59 2.52 1.17
N SER A 92 -2.39 2.43 0.12
CA SER A 92 -1.86 2.28 -1.23
C SER A 92 -2.69 3.01 -2.28
N PRO A 93 -2.02 3.72 -3.22
CA PRO A 93 -2.68 4.30 -4.38
C PRO A 93 -3.06 3.24 -5.44
N GLY A 94 -2.81 1.95 -5.19
CA GLY A 94 -2.93 0.88 -6.17
C GLY A 94 -1.62 0.63 -6.93
N GLY A 95 -1.70 0.01 -8.11
CA GLY A 95 -0.54 -0.31 -8.92
C GLY A 95 -0.82 -1.41 -9.94
N SER A 96 0.17 -2.28 -10.18
CA SER A 96 0.08 -3.37 -11.14
C SER A 96 -1.11 -4.30 -10.85
N VAL A 97 -1.95 -4.52 -11.87
CA VAL A 97 -3.14 -5.39 -11.78
C VAL A 97 -2.72 -6.83 -11.52
N THR A 98 -1.72 -7.35 -12.25
CA THR A 98 -1.25 -8.73 -12.08
C THR A 98 -0.63 -8.95 -10.70
N ALA A 99 0.17 -8.01 -10.22
CA ALA A 99 0.74 -8.06 -8.88
C ALA A 99 -0.36 -8.07 -7.81
N GLY A 100 -1.37 -7.23 -7.96
CA GLY A 100 -2.50 -7.19 -7.03
C GLY A 100 -3.37 -8.46 -7.09
N LEU A 101 -3.57 -9.05 -8.27
CA LEU A 101 -4.29 -10.32 -8.42
C LEU A 101 -3.56 -11.48 -7.75
N GLY A 102 -2.21 -11.52 -7.80
CA GLY A 102 -1.45 -12.52 -7.04
C GLY A 102 -1.69 -12.45 -5.53
N ILE A 103 -1.82 -11.24 -4.98
CA ILE A 103 -2.18 -11.05 -3.57
C ILE A 103 -3.63 -11.51 -3.34
N TYR A 104 -4.56 -11.07 -4.19
CA TYR A 104 -5.97 -11.41 -4.10
C TYR A 104 -6.21 -12.92 -4.11
N ASP A 105 -5.66 -13.64 -5.09
CA ASP A 105 -5.84 -15.09 -5.19
C ASP A 105 -5.25 -15.82 -3.98
N THR A 106 -4.12 -15.33 -3.46
CA THR A 106 -3.54 -15.87 -2.22
C THR A 106 -4.44 -15.62 -1.01
N MET A 107 -5.06 -14.44 -0.91
CA MET A 107 -6.04 -14.15 0.14
C MET A 107 -7.22 -15.12 0.12
N GLN A 108 -7.68 -15.50 -1.07
CA GLN A 108 -8.78 -16.46 -1.23
C GLN A 108 -8.34 -17.93 -1.05
N TYR A 109 -7.07 -18.23 -1.34
CA TYR A 109 -6.52 -19.58 -1.24
C TYR A 109 -6.28 -20.02 0.20
N ILE A 110 -5.80 -19.10 1.05
CA ILE A 110 -5.44 -19.44 2.42
C ILE A 110 -6.68 -19.60 3.32
N LEU A 111 -6.57 -20.47 4.33
CA LEU A 111 -7.64 -20.77 5.28
C LEU A 111 -7.89 -19.69 6.34
N PRO A 112 -6.87 -18.99 6.88
CA PRO A 112 -7.10 -17.97 7.90
C PRO A 112 -8.01 -16.85 7.41
N PRO A 113 -8.97 -16.38 8.22
CA PRO A 113 -9.74 -15.19 7.87
C PRO A 113 -8.83 -13.97 7.81
N ILE A 114 -9.04 -13.11 6.83
CA ILE A 114 -8.22 -11.91 6.59
C ILE A 114 -9.03 -10.67 6.91
N ALA A 115 -8.64 -9.97 7.97
CA ALA A 115 -9.16 -8.64 8.29
C ALA A 115 -8.40 -7.58 7.48
N THR A 116 -9.10 -6.77 6.71
CA THR A 116 -8.51 -5.68 5.94
C THR A 116 -8.78 -4.33 6.59
N TRP A 117 -7.76 -3.46 6.62
CA TRP A 117 -7.82 -2.15 7.28
C TRP A 117 -7.34 -1.04 6.36
N CYS A 118 -8.24 -0.18 5.91
CA CYS A 118 -7.85 1.02 5.16
C CYS A 118 -7.32 2.11 6.11
N VAL A 119 -6.03 2.43 5.97
CA VAL A 119 -5.33 3.46 6.74
C VAL A 119 -4.74 4.50 5.79
N GLY A 120 -5.48 5.59 5.58
CA GLY A 120 -5.10 6.66 4.66
C GLY A 120 -5.78 6.53 3.30
N GLN A 121 -5.33 5.59 2.44
CA GLN A 121 -5.99 5.37 1.15
C GLN A 121 -5.98 3.89 0.71
N ALA A 122 -7.03 3.50 0.01
CA ALA A 122 -7.09 2.27 -0.77
C ALA A 122 -7.70 2.60 -2.14
N CYS A 123 -6.85 2.79 -3.14
CA CYS A 123 -7.23 3.19 -4.48
C CYS A 123 -6.96 2.05 -5.49
N SER A 124 -7.79 1.92 -6.53
CA SER A 124 -7.56 0.96 -7.62
C SER A 124 -7.40 -0.48 -7.09
N MET A 125 -6.33 -1.21 -7.45
CA MET A 125 -6.04 -2.55 -6.91
C MET A 125 -6.03 -2.63 -5.38
N ALA A 126 -5.65 -1.56 -4.66
CA ALA A 126 -5.70 -1.58 -3.21
C ALA A 126 -7.14 -1.56 -2.67
N SER A 127 -8.08 -0.91 -3.37
CA SER A 127 -9.51 -0.94 -3.04
C SER A 127 -10.12 -2.33 -3.26
N LEU A 128 -9.65 -3.04 -4.29
CA LEU A 128 -10.03 -4.43 -4.56
C LEU A 128 -9.54 -5.34 -3.42
N LEU A 129 -8.28 -5.23 -3.02
CA LEU A 129 -7.72 -5.99 -1.90
C LEU A 129 -8.42 -5.67 -0.57
N LEU A 130 -8.76 -4.40 -0.33
CA LEU A 130 -9.56 -4.02 0.83
C LEU A 130 -10.93 -4.74 0.83
N ALA A 131 -11.61 -4.77 -0.31
CA ALA A 131 -12.91 -5.41 -0.47
C ALA A 131 -12.86 -6.94 -0.38
N ALA A 132 -11.69 -7.54 -0.66
CA ALA A 132 -11.43 -8.98 -0.63
C ALA A 132 -11.21 -9.57 0.77
N GLY A 133 -11.12 -8.73 1.81
CA GLY A 133 -11.10 -9.21 3.19
C GLY A 133 -12.33 -10.07 3.53
N SER A 134 -12.20 -10.93 4.53
CA SER A 134 -13.28 -11.84 4.94
C SER A 134 -14.58 -11.08 5.27
N PRO A 135 -15.76 -11.63 4.95
CA PRO A 135 -17.04 -10.98 5.27
C PRO A 135 -17.14 -10.56 6.74
N GLY A 136 -17.53 -9.30 6.99
CA GLY A 136 -17.60 -8.72 8.34
C GLY A 136 -16.27 -8.21 8.90
N MET A 137 -15.13 -8.42 8.22
CA MET A 137 -13.78 -8.07 8.69
C MET A 137 -13.08 -7.04 7.80
N ARG A 138 -13.87 -6.16 7.15
CA ARG A 138 -13.38 -5.12 6.23
C ARG A 138 -13.60 -3.76 6.86
N HIS A 139 -12.52 -3.09 7.23
CA HIS A 139 -12.56 -1.89 8.06
C HIS A 139 -11.88 -0.72 7.35
N SER A 140 -12.31 0.49 7.70
CA SER A 140 -11.70 1.73 7.23
C SER A 140 -11.65 2.73 8.37
N LEU A 141 -10.54 3.45 8.51
CA LEU A 141 -10.49 4.58 9.43
C LEU A 141 -11.38 5.74 8.93
N PRO A 142 -11.88 6.61 9.83
CA PRO A 142 -12.87 7.65 9.48
C PRO A 142 -12.43 8.62 8.39
N ASN A 143 -11.12 8.91 8.31
CA ASN A 143 -10.56 9.87 7.35
C ASN A 143 -9.92 9.21 6.13
N ALA A 144 -9.96 7.88 6.03
CA ALA A 144 -9.41 7.20 4.89
C ALA A 144 -10.23 7.47 3.62
N ARG A 145 -9.61 7.23 2.45
CA ARG A 145 -10.24 7.41 1.14
C ARG A 145 -10.18 6.10 0.37
N ILE A 146 -11.33 5.67 -0.12
CA ILE A 146 -11.47 4.49 -0.98
C ILE A 146 -11.85 5.00 -2.36
N MET A 147 -11.08 4.63 -3.38
CA MET A 147 -11.32 5.06 -4.76
C MET A 147 -11.28 3.85 -5.68
N ILE A 148 -12.38 3.61 -6.38
CA ILE A 148 -12.49 2.61 -7.43
C ILE A 148 -12.43 3.31 -8.79
N HIS A 149 -11.73 2.70 -9.73
CA HIS A 149 -11.76 3.10 -11.14
C HIS A 149 -11.40 1.91 -12.01
N GLN A 150 -11.80 1.96 -13.28
CA GLN A 150 -11.38 0.97 -14.27
C GLN A 150 -9.86 0.95 -14.44
N PRO A 151 -9.24 -0.22 -14.70
CA PRO A 151 -7.80 -0.28 -14.94
C PRO A 151 -7.43 0.56 -16.16
N SER A 152 -6.35 1.34 -16.04
CA SER A 152 -5.76 2.07 -17.15
C SER A 152 -4.66 1.21 -17.76
N GLY A 153 -4.72 0.93 -19.06
CA GLY A 153 -3.71 0.16 -19.78
C GLY A 153 -3.24 0.87 -21.05
N GLY A 154 -1.93 0.98 -21.19
CA GLY A 154 -1.22 1.19 -22.46
C GLY A 154 -0.15 0.11 -22.57
N VAL A 155 0.10 -0.40 -23.78
CA VAL A 155 1.12 -1.43 -24.00
C VAL A 155 2.49 -0.81 -23.73
N GLN A 156 3.18 -1.30 -22.69
CA GLN A 156 4.61 -1.06 -22.53
C GLN A 156 5.30 -2.35 -23.00
N VAL A 157 5.65 -2.36 -24.30
CA VAL A 157 6.45 -3.41 -24.93
C VAL A 157 7.91 -3.26 -24.56
#